data_AF-A0A4R8X8B5-F1
#
_entry.id   AF-A0A4R8X8B5-F1
#
_cell.length_a   1.000
_cell.length_b   1.000
_cell.length_c   1.000
_cell.angle_alpha   90.00
_cell.angle_beta   90.00
_cell.angle_gamma   90.00
#
_symmetry.space_group_name_H-M   'P 1'
#
loop_
_entity.id
_entity.type
_entity.pdbx_description
1 polymer ?
#
loop_
_entity_poly.entity_id
_entity_poly.type
_entity_poly.pdbx_seq_one_letter_code
_entity_poly.pdbx_strand_id
1 'polypeptide(L)'
;MGATYAGRVRRIFFDSPISRAGYLYATTVGVIWGSIWSTGKVERRGGLIVFRGMPSWAFGRGGACVGGCYLTNQNVSMAILEHEAVHKHQWQRFGMVFPLLYLAAGRNPLQNRFEIEAGLKKGGYVK
;
A
#
# COMPACT_ATOMS: atom_id res chain seq x y z
N MET A 1 -2.87 -12.89 33.06
CA MET A 1 -3.59 -11.62 32.80
C MET A 1 -2.83 -10.60 31.92
N GLY A 2 -1.54 -10.78 31.58
CA GLY A 2 -0.77 -9.76 30.81
C GLY A 2 -0.86 -9.82 29.27
N ALA A 3 -1.04 -11.01 28.67
CA ALA A 3 -1.04 -11.16 27.20
C ALA A 3 -2.27 -10.56 26.52
N THR A 4 -3.43 -10.60 27.18
CA THR A 4 -4.71 -10.12 26.65
C THR A 4 -4.83 -8.59 26.67
N TYR A 5 -4.17 -7.92 27.62
CA TYR A 5 -4.16 -6.46 27.72
C TYR A 5 -3.24 -5.83 26.65
N ALA A 6 -2.04 -6.39 26.45
CA ALA A 6 -1.11 -5.95 25.41
C ALA A 6 -1.70 -6.10 23.98
N GLY A 7 -2.45 -7.18 23.74
CA GLY A 7 -3.15 -7.39 22.47
C GLY A 7 -4.28 -6.40 22.19
N ARG A 8 -4.96 -5.91 23.24
CA ARG A 8 -6.07 -4.94 23.12
C ARG A 8 -5.57 -3.52 22.87
N VAL A 9 -4.50 -3.10 23.56
CA VAL A 9 -3.85 -1.78 23.35
C VAL A 9 -3.26 -1.67 21.94
N ARG A 10 -2.61 -2.74 21.45
CA ARG A 10 -2.05 -2.79 20.09
C ARG A 10 -3.12 -2.72 18.99
N ARG A 11 -4.33 -3.24 19.25
CA ARG A 11 -5.46 -3.16 18.29
C ARG A 11 -6.10 -1.76 18.26
N ILE A 12 -6.16 -1.07 19.40
CA ILE A 12 -6.73 0.29 19.48
C ILE A 12 -5.81 1.34 18.85
N PHE A 13 -4.48 1.19 18.96
CA PHE A 13 -3.54 2.16 18.37
C PHE A 13 -3.27 1.93 16.88
N PHE A 14 -3.19 0.67 16.43
CA PHE A 14 -2.88 0.33 15.04
C PHE A 14 -4.11 -0.03 14.19
N ASP A 15 -5.32 0.00 14.72
CA ASP A 15 -6.55 -0.01 13.91
C ASP A 15 -7.50 1.06 14.47
N SER A 16 -6.98 2.30 14.51
CA SER A 16 -7.63 3.45 15.13
C SER A 16 -8.40 4.31 14.11
N PRO A 17 -9.38 5.11 14.54
CA PRO A 17 -9.97 6.16 13.70
C PRO A 17 -8.92 7.12 13.11
N ILE A 18 -7.82 7.37 13.83
CA ILE A 18 -6.70 8.20 13.36
C ILE A 18 -5.97 7.53 12.19
N SER A 19 -5.69 6.23 12.30
CA SER A 19 -5.11 5.45 11.20
C SER A 19 -6.01 5.48 9.97
N ARG A 20 -7.32 5.37 10.17
CA ARG A 20 -8.32 5.47 9.09
C ARG A 20 -8.35 6.85 8.45
N ALA A 21 -8.29 7.92 9.24
CA ALA A 21 -8.16 9.28 8.72
C ALA A 21 -6.86 9.46 7.91
N GLY A 22 -5.74 8.93 8.41
CA GLY A 22 -4.46 8.93 7.70
C GLY A 22 -4.52 8.15 6.38
N TYR A 23 -5.16 6.99 6.36
CA TYR A 23 -5.43 6.21 5.15
C TYR A 23 -6.27 7.01 4.13
N LEU A 24 -7.34 7.68 4.57
CA LEU A 24 -8.19 8.48 3.70
C LEU A 24 -7.43 9.67 3.13
N TYR A 25 -6.64 10.37 3.95
CA TYR A 25 -5.78 11.45 3.50
C TYR A 25 -4.76 10.96 2.45
N ALA A 26 -4.06 9.86 2.71
CA ALA A 26 -3.13 9.26 1.76
C ALA A 26 -3.84 8.85 0.46
N THR A 27 -5.06 8.31 0.56
CA THR A 27 -5.88 7.98 -0.61
C THR A 27 -6.20 9.22 -1.43
N THR A 28 -6.60 10.33 -0.80
CA THR A 28 -6.85 11.60 -1.51
C THR A 28 -5.60 12.11 -2.21
N VAL A 29 -4.44 12.10 -1.53
CA VAL A 29 -3.16 12.47 -2.15
C VAL A 29 -2.85 11.56 -3.34
N GLY A 30 -3.02 10.24 -3.18
CA GLY A 30 -2.83 9.26 -4.25
C GLY A 30 -3.77 9.47 -5.43
N VAL A 31 -5.03 9.83 -5.19
CA VAL A 31 -6.00 10.17 -6.25
C VAL A 31 -5.55 11.43 -6.99
N ILE A 32 -5.17 12.50 -6.28
CA ILE A 32 -4.71 13.74 -6.89
C ILE A 32 -3.47 13.46 -7.76
N TRP A 33 -2.46 12.79 -7.19
CA TRP A 33 -1.23 12.46 -7.89
C TRP A 33 -1.48 11.56 -9.10
N GLY A 34 -2.27 10.49 -8.92
CA GLY A 34 -2.66 9.60 -9.99
C GLY A 34 -3.44 10.31 -11.10
N SER A 35 -4.31 11.26 -10.76
CA SER A 35 -5.12 12.00 -11.75
C SER A 35 -4.28 12.98 -12.58
N ILE A 36 -3.19 13.52 -12.04
CA ILE A 36 -2.26 14.38 -12.79
C ILE A 36 -1.49 13.57 -13.83
N TRP A 37 -1.06 12.36 -13.48
CA TRP A 37 -0.07 11.61 -14.28
C TRP A 37 -0.62 10.41 -15.05
N SER A 38 -1.81 9.91 -14.72
CA SER A 38 -2.40 8.75 -15.39
C SER A 38 -2.84 9.12 -16.81
N THR A 39 -2.39 8.33 -17.78
CA THR A 39 -2.81 8.42 -19.18
C THR A 39 -3.81 7.34 -19.56
N GLY A 40 -3.93 6.30 -18.73
CA GLY A 40 -4.89 5.21 -18.91
C GLY A 40 -6.20 5.40 -18.17
N LYS A 41 -7.14 4.48 -18.43
CA LYS A 41 -8.42 4.41 -17.72
C LYS A 41 -8.20 4.14 -16.23
N VAL A 42 -8.81 4.97 -15.38
CA VAL A 42 -8.84 4.78 -13.93
C VAL A 42 -9.92 3.76 -13.60
N GLU A 43 -9.55 2.68 -12.92
CA GLU A 43 -10.45 1.56 -12.63
C GLU A 43 -10.43 1.19 -11.14
N ARG A 44 -11.58 0.75 -10.61
CA ARG A 44 -11.62 0.12 -9.29
C ARG A 44 -11.47 -1.39 -9.43
N ARG A 45 -10.38 -1.96 -8.90
CA ARG A 45 -10.09 -3.41 -8.98
C ARG A 45 -9.47 -3.90 -7.68
N GLY A 46 -9.90 -5.05 -7.17
CA GLY A 46 -9.37 -5.62 -5.92
C GLY A 46 -9.53 -4.69 -4.70
N GLY A 47 -10.51 -3.78 -4.74
CA GLY A 47 -10.69 -2.73 -3.73
C GLY A 47 -9.68 -1.57 -3.81
N LEU A 48 -8.82 -1.51 -4.82
CA LEU A 48 -7.90 -0.40 -5.10
C LEU A 48 -8.49 0.53 -6.17
N ILE A 49 -8.08 1.79 -6.15
CA ILE A 49 -8.24 2.72 -7.28
C ILE A 49 -6.94 2.66 -8.09
N VAL A 50 -7.01 2.11 -9.30
CA VAL A 50 -5.83 1.81 -10.12
C VAL A 50 -5.64 2.91 -11.16
N PHE A 51 -4.47 3.55 -11.12
CA PHE A 51 -3.99 4.54 -12.10
C PHE A 51 -2.89 3.90 -12.96
N ARG A 52 -2.95 4.11 -14.27
CA ARG A 52 -2.14 3.39 -15.28
C ARG A 52 -1.53 4.33 -16.30
N GLY A 53 -0.48 3.87 -16.98
CA GLY A 53 0.23 4.68 -17.96
C GLY A 53 0.95 5.88 -17.33
N MET A 54 1.21 5.82 -16.03
CA MET A 54 1.98 6.85 -15.33
C MET A 54 3.46 6.79 -15.76
N PRO A 55 4.17 7.94 -15.77
CA PRO A 55 5.60 7.96 -16.03
C PRO A 55 6.36 7.26 -14.90
N SER A 56 7.46 6.58 -15.23
CA SER A 56 8.21 5.71 -14.30
C SER A 56 8.83 6.44 -13.11
N TRP A 57 9.02 7.77 -13.18
CA TRP A 57 9.51 8.57 -12.06
C TRP A 57 8.43 8.91 -11.03
N ALA A 58 7.15 8.75 -11.37
CA ALA A 58 6.02 9.10 -10.51
C ALA A 58 5.64 7.99 -9.50
N PHE A 59 6.30 6.84 -9.57
CA PHE A 59 6.15 5.72 -8.64
C PHE A 59 7.49 4.96 -8.51
N GLY A 60 7.63 4.12 -7.49
CA GLY A 60 8.81 3.27 -7.31
C GLY A 60 8.66 1.92 -8.00
N ARG A 61 9.77 1.35 -8.50
CA ARG A 61 9.83 -0.03 -9.03
C ARG A 61 8.77 -0.28 -10.11
N GLY A 62 7.92 -1.29 -9.93
CA GLY A 62 6.82 -1.64 -10.83
C GLY A 62 5.48 -1.01 -10.46
N GLY A 63 5.40 -0.26 -9.35
CA GLY A 63 4.18 0.39 -8.87
C GLY A 63 4.27 0.75 -7.39
N ALA A 64 3.36 1.59 -6.94
CA ALA A 64 3.28 2.02 -5.54
C ALA A 64 1.84 2.07 -5.03
N CYS A 65 1.61 1.48 -3.85
CA CYS A 65 0.38 1.66 -3.10
C CYS A 65 0.46 2.90 -2.21
N VAL A 66 -0.45 3.85 -2.41
CA VAL A 66 -0.60 5.05 -1.56
C VAL A 66 -2.04 5.13 -1.08
N GLY A 67 -2.25 4.81 0.20
CA GLY A 67 -3.60 4.67 0.76
C GLY A 67 -4.38 3.55 0.05
N GLY A 68 -5.50 3.92 -0.58
CA GLY A 68 -6.33 3.03 -1.41
C GLY A 68 -5.99 3.04 -2.90
N CYS A 69 -4.97 3.80 -3.32
CA CYS A 69 -4.59 3.95 -4.72
C CYS A 69 -3.42 3.03 -5.08
N TYR A 70 -3.48 2.42 -6.26
CA TYR A 70 -2.35 1.75 -6.87
C TYR A 70 -1.89 2.52 -8.10
N LEU A 71 -0.65 3.00 -8.04
CA LEU A 71 -0.02 3.87 -9.02
C LEU A 71 0.99 3.05 -9.81
N THR A 72 0.79 2.88 -11.12
CA THR A 72 1.68 2.08 -11.96
C THR A 72 1.67 2.56 -13.41
N ASN A 73 2.60 2.04 -14.20
CA ASN A 73 2.52 2.11 -15.65
C ASN A 73 1.67 0.96 -16.20
N GLN A 74 2.20 -0.26 -16.24
CA GLN A 74 1.56 -1.42 -16.87
C GLN A 74 1.38 -2.63 -15.94
N ASN A 75 1.86 -2.57 -14.69
CA ASN A 75 1.98 -3.76 -13.86
C ASN A 75 0.66 -4.11 -13.14
N VAL A 76 -0.27 -4.76 -13.82
CA VAL A 76 -1.68 -4.84 -13.35
C VAL A 76 -2.25 -6.26 -13.37
N SER A 77 -1.37 -7.25 -13.27
CA SER A 77 -1.76 -8.66 -13.16
C SER A 77 -2.57 -8.91 -11.88
N MET A 78 -3.37 -9.96 -11.86
CA MET A 78 -4.17 -10.31 -10.67
C MET A 78 -3.29 -10.56 -9.44
N ALA A 79 -2.16 -11.24 -9.60
CA ALA A 79 -1.21 -11.48 -8.51
C ALA A 79 -0.67 -10.17 -7.92
N ILE A 80 -0.33 -9.20 -8.77
CA ILE A 80 0.13 -7.88 -8.31
C ILE A 80 -1.00 -7.15 -7.58
N LEU A 81 -2.23 -7.16 -8.11
CA LEU A 81 -3.34 -6.51 -7.41
C LEU A 81 -3.64 -7.14 -6.03
N GLU A 82 -3.45 -8.46 -5.88
CA GLU A 82 -3.55 -9.14 -4.58
C GLU A 82 -2.43 -8.71 -3.61
N HIS A 83 -1.21 -8.54 -4.10
CA HIS A 83 -0.09 -8.01 -3.32
C HIS A 83 -0.37 -6.57 -2.85
N GLU A 84 -0.80 -5.70 -3.76
CA GLU A 84 -1.11 -4.30 -3.45
C GLU A 84 -2.33 -4.15 -2.52
N ALA A 85 -3.27 -5.10 -2.54
CA ALA A 85 -4.38 -5.12 -1.60
C ALA A 85 -3.90 -5.33 -0.15
N VAL A 86 -2.79 -6.05 0.06
CA VAL A 86 -2.16 -6.18 1.39
C VAL A 86 -1.55 -4.83 1.81
N HIS A 87 -0.87 -4.12 0.92
CA HIS A 87 -0.36 -2.78 1.20
C HIS A 87 -1.48 -1.79 1.55
N LYS A 88 -2.62 -1.87 0.86
CA LYS A 88 -3.82 -1.10 1.25
C LYS A 88 -4.26 -1.42 2.68
N HIS A 89 -4.29 -2.69 3.08
CA HIS A 89 -4.62 -3.07 4.45
C HIS A 89 -3.58 -2.57 5.46
N GLN A 90 -2.30 -2.60 5.12
CA GLN A 90 -1.24 -2.00 5.94
C GLN A 90 -1.41 -0.48 6.06
N TRP A 91 -1.79 0.23 5.00
CA TRP A 91 -2.16 1.65 5.05
C TRP A 91 -3.37 1.90 5.95
N GLN A 92 -4.41 1.06 5.88
CA GLN A 92 -5.59 1.19 6.75
C GLN A 92 -5.23 1.03 8.23
N ARG A 93 -4.25 0.18 8.52
CA ARG A 93 -3.75 -0.12 9.85
C ARG A 93 -2.83 0.99 10.38
N PHE A 94 -1.81 1.34 9.62
CA PHE A 94 -0.75 2.24 10.09
C PHE A 94 -0.95 3.71 9.70
N GLY A 95 -1.91 4.00 8.81
CA GLY A 95 -2.18 5.36 8.32
C GLY A 95 -0.91 6.05 7.82
N MET A 96 -0.75 7.34 8.16
CA MET A 96 0.41 8.14 7.74
C MET A 96 1.74 7.74 8.37
N VAL A 97 1.74 6.86 9.38
CA VAL A 97 2.98 6.32 9.95
C VAL A 97 3.55 5.20 9.06
N PHE A 98 2.75 4.65 8.14
CA PHE A 98 3.14 3.53 7.30
C PHE A 98 4.42 3.78 6.48
N PRO A 99 4.60 4.92 5.76
CA PRO A 99 5.82 5.15 4.98
C PRO A 99 7.10 5.13 5.82
N LEU A 100 7.03 5.65 7.06
CA LEU A 100 8.16 5.65 8.00
C LEU A 100 8.48 4.22 8.46
N LEU A 101 7.46 3.44 8.82
CA LEU A 101 7.63 2.04 9.20
C LEU A 101 8.20 1.22 8.03
N TYR A 102 7.69 1.46 6.82
CA TYR A 102 8.14 0.79 5.61
C TYR A 102 9.61 1.05 5.33
N LEU A 103 10.04 2.31 5.44
CA LEU A 103 11.43 2.70 5.27
C LEU A 103 12.32 2.08 6.36
N ALA A 104 11.88 2.10 7.62
CA ALA A 104 12.59 1.48 8.73
C ALA A 104 12.72 -0.05 8.61
N ALA A 105 11.77 -0.70 7.91
CA ALA A 105 11.84 -2.14 7.59
C ALA A 105 12.85 -2.48 6.48
N GLY A 106 13.53 -1.47 5.91
CA GLY A 106 14.63 -1.65 4.97
C GLY A 106 14.22 -1.51 3.50
N ARG A 107 15.18 -1.13 2.66
CA ARG A 107 14.94 -0.92 1.21
C ARG A 107 14.95 -2.22 0.40
N ASN A 108 15.57 -3.30 0.88
CA ASN A 108 15.59 -4.59 0.20
C ASN A 108 14.21 -5.29 0.34
N PRO A 109 13.45 -5.49 -0.76
CA PRO A 109 12.13 -6.13 -0.69
C PRO A 109 12.16 -7.52 -0.06
N LEU A 110 13.23 -8.29 -0.29
CA LEU A 110 13.36 -9.66 0.20
C LEU A 110 13.53 -9.74 1.72
N GLN A 111 13.84 -8.61 2.37
CA GLN A 111 14.01 -8.51 3.82
C GLN A 111 12.96 -7.60 4.47
N ASN A 112 12.22 -6.83 3.67
CA ASN A 112 11.21 -5.91 4.20
C ASN A 112 9.97 -6.70 4.62
N ARG A 113 9.67 -6.70 5.93
CA ARG A 113 8.54 -7.44 6.48
C ARG A 113 7.19 -7.14 5.81
N PHE A 114 6.99 -5.92 5.31
CA PHE A 114 5.73 -5.52 4.67
C PHE A 114 5.59 -6.09 3.26
N GLU A 115 6.70 -6.20 2.54
CA GLU A 115 6.79 -6.86 1.23
C GLU A 115 6.65 -8.39 1.37
N ILE A 116 7.24 -8.95 2.42
CA ILE A 116 7.08 -10.37 2.76
C ILE A 116 5.62 -10.69 3.10
N GLU A 117 4.97 -9.87 3.93
CA GLU A 117 3.54 -9.99 4.27
C GLU A 117 2.65 -9.85 3.03
N ALA A 118 2.97 -8.93 2.12
CA ALA A 118 2.26 -8.76 0.85
C ALA A 118 2.50 -9.91 -0.15
N GLY A 119 3.45 -10.79 0.13
CA GLY A 119 3.76 -11.96 -0.68
C GLY A 119 4.70 -11.64 -1.84
N LEU A 120 5.98 -12.01 -1.67
CA LEU A 120 7.05 -11.71 -2.63
C LEU A 120 6.80 -12.26 -4.04
N LYS A 121 6.23 -13.47 -4.15
CA LYS A 121 5.91 -14.08 -5.45
C LYS A 121 4.83 -13.28 -6.18
N LYS A 122 3.82 -12.83 -5.44
CA LYS A 122 2.72 -12.01 -5.98
C LYS A 122 3.21 -10.63 -6.41
N GLY A 123 4.16 -10.06 -5.67
CA GLY A 123 4.87 -8.82 -5.99
C GLY A 123 5.90 -8.95 -7.14
N GLY A 124 6.14 -10.16 -7.64
CA GLY A 124 7.11 -10.41 -8.71
C GLY A 124 8.58 -10.38 -8.28
N TYR A 125 8.88 -10.41 -6.98
CA TYR A 125 10.24 -10.41 -6.45
C TYR A 125 10.90 -11.81 -6.47
N VAL A 126 10.08 -12.87 -6.51
CA VAL A 126 10.53 -14.27 -6.61
C VAL A 126 9.62 -15.05 -7.56
N LYS A 127 10.13 -16.14 -8.16
CA LYS A 127 9.39 -16.97 -9.12
C LYS A 127 8.75 -18.18 -8.45
#